data_AF-A0A2G2EI26-F1
#
_entry.id   AF-A0A2G2EI26-F1
#
_cell.length_a   1.000
_cell.length_b   1.000
_cell.length_c   1.000
_cell.angle_alpha   90.00
_cell.angle_beta   90.00
_cell.angle_gamma   90.00
#
_symmetry.space_group_name_H-M   'P 1'
#
loop_
_entity.id
_entity.type
_entity.pdbx_description
1 polymer ?
#
loop_
_entity_poly.entity_id
_entity_poly.type
_entity_poly.pdbx_seq_one_letter_code
_entity_poly.pdbx_strand_id
1 'polypeptide(L)'
;MLLFFAVTSMFILFGCNSDSRNKFVGGELTVYYFDQSEAEIAKQIAFFWKENDLLSGKMQDLQVRKDKKRFTVSMIAAKPKEIDKMTFDEILVLSQLKKKLYVEVFKKESFTLEICNNRFEAIYTVE
;
A
#
# COMPACT_ATOMS: atom_id res chain seq x y z
N MET A 1 3.51 -20.26 60.21
CA MET A 1 2.60 -20.71 59.13
C MET A 1 1.72 -19.52 58.81
N LEU A 2 1.55 -19.22 57.51
CA LEU A 2 0.58 -18.26 56.94
C LEU A 2 0.97 -16.78 57.13
N LEU A 3 0.95 -15.90 56.12
CA LEU A 3 0.48 -16.02 54.74
C LEU A 3 1.10 -14.82 53.99
N PHE A 4 1.89 -15.08 52.95
CA PHE A 4 2.23 -14.10 51.93
C PHE A 4 0.91 -13.68 51.25
N PHE A 5 0.52 -12.41 51.32
CA PHE A 5 -0.59 -11.91 50.50
C PHE A 5 -0.08 -10.95 49.43
N ALA A 6 -0.31 -11.39 48.20
CA ALA A 6 0.17 -10.87 46.95
C ALA A 6 -0.28 -9.43 46.69
N VAL A 7 0.69 -8.56 46.37
CA VAL A 7 0.44 -7.32 45.63
C VAL A 7 0.85 -7.57 44.18
N THR A 8 0.00 -8.28 43.46
CA THR A 8 0.16 -8.43 42.00
C THR A 8 -0.40 -7.18 41.35
N SER A 9 0.46 -6.18 41.16
CA SER A 9 0.18 -5.01 40.34
C SER A 9 -0.08 -5.46 38.90
N MET A 10 -1.36 -5.54 38.54
CA MET A 10 -1.83 -5.85 37.19
C MET A 10 -1.53 -4.64 36.29
N PHE A 11 -0.29 -4.58 35.76
CA PHE A 11 0.06 -3.72 34.64
C PHE A 11 -0.64 -4.24 33.39
N ILE A 12 -1.84 -3.73 33.13
CA ILE A 12 -2.47 -3.86 31.82
C ILE A 12 -1.71 -2.91 30.89
N LEU A 13 -0.66 -3.43 30.27
CA LEU A 13 -0.03 -2.78 29.13
C LEU A 13 -1.07 -2.73 28.01
N PHE A 14 -1.68 -1.56 27.82
CA PHE A 14 -2.34 -1.22 26.56
C PHE A 14 -1.27 -1.29 25.47
N GLY A 15 -1.20 -2.42 24.78
CA GLY A 15 -0.57 -2.49 23.47
C GLY A 15 -1.35 -1.60 22.54
N CYS A 16 -1.01 -0.31 22.51
CA CYS A 16 -1.34 0.55 21.40
C CYS A 16 -0.60 -0.07 20.22
N ASN A 17 -1.31 -0.90 19.45
CA ASN A 17 -0.79 -1.54 18.26
C ASN A 17 -0.62 -0.42 17.24
N SER A 18 0.47 0.35 17.37
CA SER A 18 0.84 1.35 16.38
C SER A 18 1.08 0.56 15.12
N ASP A 19 0.16 0.71 14.17
CA ASP A 19 0.27 0.18 12.82
C ASP A 19 1.44 0.92 12.14
N SER A 20 2.67 0.58 12.56
CA SER A 20 3.89 1.30 12.23
C SER A 20 4.31 0.89 10.83
N ARG A 21 3.56 1.38 9.85
CA ARG A 21 3.90 1.25 8.44
C ARG A 21 5.23 1.96 8.20
N ASN A 22 6.16 1.23 7.61
CA ASN A 22 7.34 1.83 7.02
C ASN A 22 6.95 2.56 5.73
N LYS A 23 7.80 3.48 5.27
CA LYS A 23 7.52 4.25 4.05
C LYS A 23 8.78 4.62 3.27
N PHE A 24 8.66 4.61 1.95
CA PHE A 24 9.55 5.32 1.04
C PHE A 24 8.88 6.61 0.59
N VAL A 25 9.60 7.73 0.67
CA VAL A 25 9.12 9.04 0.22
C VAL A 25 9.99 9.49 -0.95
N GLY A 26 9.37 9.86 -2.06
CA GLY A 26 10.04 10.37 -3.25
C GLY A 26 9.20 11.43 -3.95
N GLY A 27 9.59 12.70 -3.81
CA GLY A 27 8.78 13.83 -4.30
C GLY A 27 7.41 13.86 -3.62
N GLU A 28 6.35 13.89 -4.41
CA GLU A 28 4.96 13.87 -3.96
C GLU A 28 4.40 12.45 -3.77
N LEU A 29 5.23 11.41 -3.89
CA LEU A 29 4.83 10.03 -3.69
C LEU A 29 5.29 9.51 -2.32
N THR A 30 4.37 8.88 -1.60
CA THR A 30 4.69 8.01 -0.46
C THR A 30 4.24 6.59 -0.73
N VAL A 31 5.15 5.62 -0.58
CA VAL A 31 4.87 4.18 -0.70
C VAL A 31 5.04 3.51 0.65
N TYR A 32 3.93 3.10 1.27
CA TYR A 32 3.89 2.39 2.54
C TYR A 32 4.12 0.89 2.37
N TYR A 33 4.72 0.26 3.38
CA TYR A 33 4.90 -1.18 3.48
C TYR A 33 5.02 -1.60 4.95
N PHE A 34 4.84 -2.89 5.24
CA PHE A 34 4.85 -3.43 6.61
C PHE A 34 6.13 -4.22 6.90
N ASP A 35 6.64 -5.00 5.94
CA ASP A 35 7.78 -5.88 6.18
C ASP A 35 8.91 -5.78 5.13
N GLN A 36 10.02 -6.46 5.42
CA GLN A 36 11.20 -6.44 4.56
C GLN A 36 10.97 -7.11 3.19
N SER A 37 10.02 -8.05 3.09
CA SER A 37 9.68 -8.72 1.83
C SER A 37 8.94 -7.79 0.86
N GLU A 38 8.32 -6.74 1.39
CA GLU A 38 7.63 -5.68 0.64
C GLU A 38 8.54 -4.47 0.38
N ALA A 39 9.53 -4.23 1.24
CA ALA A 39 10.39 -3.05 1.21
C ALA A 39 11.07 -2.83 -0.14
N GLU A 40 11.63 -3.90 -0.73
CA GLU A 40 12.33 -3.79 -2.02
C GLU A 40 11.35 -3.45 -3.17
N ILE A 41 10.14 -4.02 -3.16
CA ILE A 41 9.10 -3.67 -4.13
C ILE A 41 8.61 -2.23 -3.92
N ALA A 42 8.40 -1.80 -2.67
CA ALA A 42 7.99 -0.44 -2.36
C ALA A 42 9.01 0.60 -2.87
N LYS A 43 10.30 0.30 -2.70
CA LYS A 43 11.41 1.10 -3.23
C LYS A 43 11.38 1.13 -4.77
N GLN A 44 11.26 -0.02 -5.42
CA GLN A 44 11.20 -0.11 -6.89
C GLN A 44 9.99 0.63 -7.48
N ILE A 45 8.83 0.57 -6.82
CA ILE A 45 7.66 1.37 -7.19
C ILE A 45 7.95 2.86 -7.11
N ALA A 46 8.61 3.31 -6.04
CA ALA A 46 8.96 4.73 -5.90
C ALA A 46 9.89 5.22 -7.03
N PHE A 47 10.85 4.39 -7.45
CA PHE A 47 11.70 4.66 -8.61
C PHE A 47 10.90 4.65 -9.91
N PHE A 48 10.11 3.60 -10.15
CA PHE A 48 9.27 3.48 -11.34
C PHE A 48 8.37 4.69 -11.54
N TRP A 49 7.73 5.19 -10.47
CA TRP A 49 6.87 6.38 -10.52
C TRP A 49 7.63 7.61 -10.99
N LYS A 50 8.85 7.80 -10.47
CA LYS A 50 9.70 8.93 -10.83
C LYS A 50 10.21 8.82 -12.27
N GLU A 51 10.66 7.64 -12.69
CA GLU A 51 11.25 7.41 -14.01
C GLU A 51 10.20 7.44 -15.14
N ASN A 52 8.93 7.19 -14.82
CA ASN A 52 7.82 7.24 -15.78
C ASN A 52 6.99 8.54 -15.70
N ASP A 53 7.52 9.60 -15.07
CA ASP A 53 6.85 10.91 -14.95
C ASP A 53 5.42 10.85 -14.37
N LEU A 54 5.18 9.95 -13.41
CA LEU A 54 3.87 9.75 -12.79
C LEU A 54 3.60 10.67 -11.59
N LEU A 55 4.57 11.53 -11.24
CA LEU A 55 4.43 12.55 -10.21
C LEU A 55 3.58 13.70 -10.74
N SER A 56 2.35 13.81 -10.25
CA SER A 56 1.36 14.79 -10.74
C SER A 56 1.42 16.16 -10.05
N GLY A 57 2.45 16.40 -9.22
CA GLY A 57 2.55 17.58 -8.36
C GLY A 57 1.53 17.60 -7.19
N LYS A 58 0.75 16.53 -7.03
CA LYS A 58 -0.14 16.31 -5.89
C LYS A 58 0.34 15.10 -5.10
N MET A 59 0.15 15.14 -3.79
CA MET A 59 0.48 14.02 -2.91
C MET A 59 -0.29 12.76 -3.36
N GLN A 60 0.46 11.69 -3.58
CA GLN A 60 -0.04 10.36 -3.91
C GLN A 60 0.46 9.37 -2.85
N ASP A 61 -0.46 8.57 -2.34
CA ASP A 61 -0.19 7.56 -1.33
C ASP A 61 -0.47 6.18 -1.92
N LEU A 62 0.54 5.32 -1.85
CA LEU A 62 0.50 3.94 -2.28
C LEU A 62 0.84 3.02 -1.12
N GLN A 63 0.33 1.79 -1.16
CA GLN A 63 0.73 0.75 -0.22
C GLN A 63 1.07 -0.53 -0.97
N VAL A 64 2.14 -1.18 -0.55
CA VAL A 64 2.49 -2.54 -0.97
C VAL A 64 2.17 -3.50 0.15
N ARG A 65 1.46 -4.57 -0.18
CA ARG A 65 1.24 -5.72 0.70
C ARG A 65 1.62 -7.01 0.01
N LYS A 66 2.16 -7.99 0.73
CA LYS A 66 2.40 -9.33 0.23
C LYS A 66 1.55 -10.33 1.01
N ASP A 67 0.64 -11.03 0.32
CA ASP A 67 -0.04 -12.20 0.88
C ASP A 67 0.48 -13.46 0.19
N LYS A 68 1.15 -14.32 0.98
CA LYS A 68 1.81 -15.56 0.54
C LYS A 68 2.78 -15.33 -0.63
N LYS A 69 2.29 -15.47 -1.86
CA LYS A 69 3.06 -15.38 -3.11
C LYS A 69 2.55 -14.28 -4.05
N ARG A 70 1.61 -13.45 -3.60
CA ARG A 70 1.02 -12.39 -4.41
C ARG A 70 1.25 -11.04 -3.74
N PHE A 71 1.76 -10.09 -4.53
CA PHE A 71 1.81 -8.69 -4.13
C PHE A 71 0.49 -7.98 -4.44
N THR A 72 0.16 -6.97 -3.65
CA THR A 72 -0.94 -6.06 -3.90
C THR A 72 -0.40 -4.65 -3.80
N VAL A 73 -0.60 -3.86 -4.85
CA VAL A 73 -0.33 -2.43 -4.87
C VAL A 73 -1.68 -1.73 -4.75
N SER A 74 -1.86 -0.99 -3.67
CA SER A 74 -3.08 -0.25 -3.37
C SER A 74 -2.81 1.25 -3.57
N MET A 75 -3.56 1.89 -4.48
CA MET A 75 -3.46 3.32 -4.79
C MET A 75 -4.66 4.08 -4.24
N ILE A 76 -4.45 5.18 -3.51
CA ILE A 76 -5.57 6.00 -3.02
C ILE A 76 -6.15 6.84 -4.17
N ALA A 77 -7.45 6.69 -4.44
CA ALA A 77 -8.15 7.52 -5.41
C ALA A 77 -8.27 8.97 -4.89
N ALA A 78 -8.05 9.93 -5.78
CA ALA A 78 -8.35 11.34 -5.49
C ALA A 78 -9.85 11.57 -5.21
N LYS A 79 -10.71 10.77 -5.86
CA LYS A 79 -12.17 10.83 -5.71
C LYS A 79 -12.78 9.43 -5.59
N PRO A 80 -12.69 8.78 -4.41
CA PRO A 80 -13.17 7.40 -4.23
C PRO A 80 -14.65 7.19 -4.57
N LYS A 81 -15.50 8.20 -4.38
CA LYS A 81 -16.95 8.14 -4.64
C LYS A 81 -17.33 8.15 -6.12
N GLU A 82 -16.39 8.45 -7.01
CA GLU A 82 -16.61 8.52 -8.47
C GLU A 82 -16.08 7.27 -9.18
N ILE A 83 -15.60 6.25 -8.45
CA ILE A 83 -14.97 5.06 -9.04
C ILE A 83 -15.92 4.29 -9.97
N ASP A 84 -17.21 4.19 -9.60
CA ASP A 84 -18.25 3.54 -10.41
C ASP A 84 -18.59 4.31 -11.70
N LYS A 85 -18.07 5.54 -11.82
CA LYS A 85 -18.26 6.42 -12.98
C LYS A 85 -17.00 6.55 -13.84
N MET A 86 -15.96 5.74 -13.57
CA MET A 86 -14.76 5.73 -14.41
C MET A 86 -15.13 5.45 -15.87
N THR A 87 -14.60 6.28 -16.74
CA THR A 87 -14.69 6.12 -18.18
C THR A 87 -13.85 4.93 -18.65
N PHE A 88 -14.14 4.43 -19.86
CA PHE A 88 -13.32 3.39 -20.48
C PHE A 88 -11.85 3.82 -20.64
N ASP A 89 -11.60 5.09 -20.95
CA ASP A 89 -10.24 5.61 -21.12
C ASP A 89 -9.47 5.60 -19.78
N GLU A 90 -10.12 5.95 -18.67
CA GLU A 90 -9.51 5.87 -17.34
C GLU A 90 -9.17 4.42 -16.97
N ILE A 91 -10.07 3.47 -17.26
CA ILE A 91 -9.82 2.04 -17.06
C ILE A 91 -8.64 1.58 -17.91
N LEU A 92 -8.57 2.01 -19.18
CA LEU A 92 -7.49 1.65 -20.09
C LEU A 92 -6.13 2.18 -19.57
N VAL A 93 -6.10 3.41 -19.05
CA VAL A 93 -4.89 3.99 -18.43
C VAL A 93 -4.44 3.16 -17.22
N LEU A 94 -5.37 2.74 -16.36
CA LEU A 94 -5.05 1.88 -15.21
C LEU A 94 -4.52 0.51 -15.64
N SER A 95 -5.15 -0.13 -16.63
CA SER A 95 -4.67 -1.41 -17.17
C SER A 95 -3.29 -1.27 -17.85
N GLN A 96 -2.99 -0.14 -18.48
CA GLN A 96 -1.65 0.14 -19.02
C GLN A 96 -0.62 0.33 -17.90
N LEU A 97 -0.95 1.06 -16.85
CA LEU A 97 -0.10 1.20 -15.66
C LEU A 97 0.21 -0.17 -15.03
N LYS A 98 -0.83 -1.01 -14.85
CA LYS A 98 -0.67 -2.39 -14.35
C LYS A 98 0.28 -3.19 -15.24
N LYS A 99 0.15 -3.12 -16.56
CA LYS A 99 1.05 -3.82 -17.49
C LYS A 99 2.50 -3.34 -17.38
N LYS A 100 2.74 -2.03 -17.26
CA LYS A 100 4.09 -1.49 -17.08
C LYS A 100 4.72 -1.95 -15.77
N LEU A 101 3.99 -1.86 -14.66
CA LEU A 101 4.44 -2.34 -13.36
C LEU A 101 4.79 -3.84 -13.40
N TYR A 102 3.99 -4.65 -14.10
CA TYR A 102 4.28 -6.07 -14.27
C TYR A 102 5.65 -6.32 -14.91
N VAL A 103 5.95 -5.58 -15.98
CA VAL A 103 7.17 -5.77 -16.78
C VAL A 103 8.40 -5.23 -16.05
N GLU A 104 8.30 -4.04 -15.46
CA GLU A 104 9.45 -3.28 -14.96
C GLU A 104 9.76 -3.58 -13.48
N VAL A 105 8.72 -3.73 -12.65
CA VAL A 105 8.86 -3.93 -11.20
C VAL A 105 8.71 -5.39 -10.83
N PHE A 106 7.58 -6.02 -11.16
CA PHE A 106 7.24 -7.35 -10.64
C PHE A 106 7.92 -8.50 -11.40
N LYS A 107 8.39 -8.30 -12.64
CA LYS A 107 9.24 -9.25 -13.38
C LYS A 107 8.77 -10.70 -13.31
N LYS A 108 7.47 -10.92 -13.56
CA LYS A 108 6.74 -12.22 -13.51
C LYS A 108 6.22 -12.67 -12.14
N GLU A 109 6.49 -11.95 -11.07
CA GLU A 109 5.81 -12.17 -9.79
C GLU A 109 4.32 -11.85 -9.89
N SER A 110 3.49 -12.62 -9.19
CA SER A 110 2.04 -12.40 -9.16
C SER A 110 1.77 -11.11 -8.40
N PHE A 111 1.05 -10.17 -9.02
CA PHE A 111 0.58 -8.99 -8.31
C PHE A 111 -0.81 -8.54 -8.77
N THR A 112 -1.48 -7.79 -7.90
CA THR A 112 -2.74 -7.10 -8.16
C THR A 112 -2.52 -5.59 -8.00
N LEU A 113 -3.16 -4.80 -8.86
CA LEU A 113 -3.28 -3.36 -8.70
C LEU A 113 -4.72 -3.04 -8.27
N GLU A 114 -4.86 -2.30 -7.19
CA GLU A 114 -6.17 -1.92 -6.62
C GLU A 114 -6.22 -0.41 -6.41
N ILE A 115 -7.40 0.14 -6.66
CA ILE A 115 -7.74 1.51 -6.29
C ILE A 115 -8.52 1.45 -4.97
N CYS A 116 -8.17 2.33 -4.05
CA CYS A 116 -8.66 2.35 -2.69
C CYS A 116 -9.24 3.70 -2.28
N ASN A 117 -9.98 3.70 -1.18
CA ASN A 117 -10.29 4.93 -0.45
C ASN A 117 -9.08 5.42 0.38
N ASN A 118 -9.27 6.49 1.15
CA ASN A 118 -8.22 7.10 1.98
C ASN A 118 -7.73 6.24 3.16
N ARG A 119 -8.31 5.04 3.37
CA ARG A 119 -7.91 4.06 4.39
C ARG A 119 -7.27 2.81 3.79
N PHE A 120 -6.92 2.82 2.51
CA PHE A 120 -6.45 1.63 1.77
C PHE A 120 -7.47 0.48 1.72
N GLU A 121 -8.77 0.76 1.88
CA GLU A 121 -9.82 -0.22 1.60
C GLU A 121 -10.07 -0.23 0.09
N ALA A 122 -9.91 -1.39 -0.54
CA ALA A 122 -10.11 -1.57 -1.98
C ALA A 122 -11.56 -1.26 -2.37
N ILE A 123 -11.70 -0.45 -3.42
CA ILE A 123 -12.99 -0.10 -4.03
C ILE A 123 -13.06 -0.53 -5.50
N TYR A 124 -11.92 -0.79 -6.12
CA TYR A 124 -11.82 -1.31 -7.48
C TYR A 124 -10.52 -2.08 -7.67
N THR A 125 -10.59 -3.22 -8.34
CA THR A 125 -9.41 -4.01 -8.74
C THR A 125 -9.21 -3.84 -10.23
N VAL A 126 -7.99 -3.45 -10.63
CA VAL A 126 -7.65 -3.25 -12.04
C VAL A 126 -7.42 -4.61 -12.69
N GLU A 127 -8.10 -4.87 -13.81
CA GLU A 127 -7.94 -6.09 -14.63
C GLU A 127 -6.75 -6.00 -15.60
#